data_AF-A0A3R8XPY3-F1
#
_entry.id   AF-A0A3R8XPY3-F1
#
_cell.length_a   1.000
_cell.length_b   1.000
_cell.length_c   1.000
_cell.angle_alpha   90.00
_cell.angle_beta   90.00
_cell.angle_gamma   90.00
#
_symmetry.space_group_name_H-M   'P 1'
#
loop_
_entity.id
_entity.type
_entity.pdbx_description
1 polymer ?
#
loop_
_entity_poly.entity_id
_entity_poly.type
_entity_poly.pdbx_seq_one_letter_code
_entity_poly.pdbx_strand_id
1 'polypeptide(L)'
;MKIRFSSSKEQQPTQDQGLQVLYAPGKRLAFKLRWYLILLAVLSPLLWLLGSWLLGALLVEAPAQLVLANTELRAREPAQVQQILVRPGERVEAGQVLVRLDNPEWRARLALLAEPEAPVATPDSAALSGRE
;
A
#
# COMPACT_ATOMS: atom_id res chain seq x y z
N MET A 1 -78.46 -17.36 8.20
CA MET A 1 -78.86 -16.55 9.38
C MET A 1 -77.59 -16.00 10.02
N LYS A 2 -77.46 -14.68 10.23
CA LYS A 2 -76.24 -14.04 10.76
C LYS A 2 -76.55 -13.51 12.16
N ILE A 3 -75.94 -14.09 13.18
CA ILE A 3 -76.09 -13.69 14.59
C ILE A 3 -74.90 -12.80 14.93
N ARG A 4 -75.14 -11.60 15.48
CA ARG A 4 -74.11 -10.68 15.96
C ARG A 4 -74.18 -10.64 17.48
N PHE A 5 -73.10 -11.02 18.14
CA PHE A 5 -72.97 -10.93 19.59
C PHE A 5 -72.28 -9.61 19.93
N SER A 6 -73.04 -8.52 20.05
CA SER A 6 -72.52 -7.26 20.57
C SER A 6 -72.78 -7.22 22.08
N SER A 7 -71.76 -7.57 22.89
CA SER A 7 -71.84 -7.49 24.35
C SER A 7 -71.17 -6.20 24.82
N SER A 8 -71.82 -5.46 25.72
CA SER A 8 -71.27 -4.23 26.33
C SER A 8 -69.91 -4.44 27.01
N LYS A 9 -69.62 -5.68 27.44
CA LYS A 9 -68.34 -6.08 28.03
C LYS A 9 -67.16 -6.09 27.05
N GLU A 10 -67.43 -6.17 25.74
CA GLU A 10 -66.40 -6.12 24.69
C GLU A 10 -65.87 -4.69 24.47
N GLN A 11 -66.76 -3.69 24.58
CA GLN A 11 -66.41 -2.28 24.41
C GLN A 11 -65.81 -1.66 25.67
N GLN A 12 -66.27 -2.07 26.86
CA GLN A 12 -65.80 -1.55 28.14
C GLN A 12 -65.41 -2.70 29.08
N PRO A 13 -64.26 -3.36 28.84
CA PRO A 13 -63.82 -4.51 29.62
C PRO A 13 -63.50 -4.18 31.09
N THR A 14 -63.44 -2.89 31.43
CA THR A 14 -63.14 -2.35 32.76
C THR A 14 -64.40 -1.99 33.56
N GLN A 15 -65.60 -2.13 32.98
CA GLN A 15 -66.88 -1.97 33.68
C GLN A 15 -67.57 -3.33 33.83
N ASP A 16 -68.02 -3.64 35.03
CA ASP A 16 -68.94 -4.76 35.30
C ASP A 16 -70.17 -4.19 36.01
N GLN A 17 -71.36 -4.36 35.42
CA GLN A 17 -72.63 -3.89 35.98
C GLN A 17 -72.67 -2.39 36.35
N GLY A 18 -71.95 -1.54 35.61
CA GLY A 18 -71.88 -0.09 35.86
C GLY A 18 -70.89 0.31 36.97
N LEU A 19 -70.18 -0.64 37.57
CA LEU A 19 -69.10 -0.40 38.52
C LEU A 19 -67.74 -0.56 37.81
N GLN A 20 -66.85 0.42 38.03
CA GLN A 20 -65.49 0.36 37.49
C GLN A 20 -64.66 -0.64 38.28
N VAL A 21 -64.24 -1.72 37.61
CA VAL A 21 -63.37 -2.73 38.22
C VAL A 21 -61.93 -2.31 37.97
N LEU A 22 -61.21 -1.97 39.04
CA LEU A 22 -59.80 -1.62 38.96
C LEU A 22 -58.96 -2.89 38.70
N TYR A 23 -58.83 -3.25 37.43
CA TYR A 23 -57.91 -4.31 37.02
C TYR A 23 -56.46 -3.85 37.19
N ALA A 24 -55.61 -4.73 37.69
CA ALA A 24 -54.18 -4.47 37.75
C ALA A 24 -53.63 -4.25 36.32
N PRO A 25 -52.75 -3.24 36.12
CA PRO A 25 -52.15 -3.00 34.82
C PRO A 25 -51.36 -4.24 34.40
N GLY A 26 -51.77 -4.87 33.30
CA GLY A 26 -51.16 -6.12 32.84
C GLY A 26 -49.70 -5.92 32.44
N LYS A 27 -48.78 -6.77 32.92
CA LYS A 27 -47.34 -6.80 32.58
C LYS A 27 -47.07 -7.32 31.16
N ARG A 28 -47.80 -6.84 30.16
CA ARG A 28 -47.75 -7.36 28.77
C ARG A 28 -46.41 -7.07 28.08
N LEU A 29 -45.69 -6.03 28.53
CA LEU A 29 -44.42 -5.62 27.95
C LEU A 29 -43.31 -6.66 28.19
N ALA A 30 -43.21 -7.22 29.40
CA ALA A 30 -42.21 -8.23 29.73
C ALA A 30 -42.35 -9.50 28.90
N PHE A 31 -43.59 -9.92 28.62
CA PHE A 31 -43.86 -11.08 27.76
C PHE A 31 -43.56 -10.79 26.28
N LYS A 32 -43.87 -9.59 25.79
CA LYS A 32 -43.50 -9.18 24.43
C LYS A 32 -41.98 -9.15 24.24
N LEU A 33 -41.25 -8.62 25.24
CA LEU A 33 -39.78 -8.56 25.20
C LEU A 33 -39.17 -9.97 25.11
N ARG A 34 -39.68 -10.91 25.90
CA ARG A 34 -39.25 -12.33 25.85
C ARG A 34 -39.41 -12.93 24.47
N TRP A 35 -40.55 -12.69 23.81
CA TRP A 35 -40.79 -13.19 22.45
C TRP A 35 -39.86 -12.55 21.42
N TYR A 36 -39.59 -11.25 21.52
CA TYR A 36 -38.61 -10.60 20.63
C TYR A 36 -37.19 -11.11 20.86
N LEU A 37 -36.79 -11.44 22.09
CA LEU A 37 -35.49 -12.05 22.36
C LEU A 37 -35.35 -13.42 21.72
N ILE A 38 -36.40 -14.25 21.79
CA ILE A 38 -36.41 -15.56 21.10
C ILE A 38 -36.34 -15.37 19.59
N LEU A 39 -37.15 -14.46 19.02
CA LEU A 39 -37.11 -14.12 17.61
C LEU A 39 -35.72 -13.64 17.18
N LEU A 40 -35.10 -12.77 17.96
CA LEU A 40 -33.75 -12.26 17.71
C LEU A 40 -32.71 -13.38 17.80
N ALA A 41 -32.81 -14.28 18.77
CA ALA A 41 -31.90 -15.42 18.90
C ALA A 41 -31.99 -16.37 17.69
N VAL A 42 -33.21 -16.64 17.20
CA VAL A 42 -33.44 -17.46 16.01
C VAL A 42 -32.99 -16.75 14.73
N LEU A 43 -33.19 -15.43 14.64
CA LEU A 43 -32.82 -14.62 13.48
C LEU A 43 -31.33 -14.20 13.49
N SER A 44 -30.66 -14.31 14.64
CA SER A 44 -29.25 -13.96 14.87
C SER A 44 -28.30 -14.50 13.79
N PRO A 45 -28.28 -15.81 13.47
CA PRO A 45 -27.38 -16.33 12.44
C PRO A 45 -27.64 -15.71 11.06
N LEU A 46 -28.88 -15.38 10.74
CA LEU A 46 -29.22 -14.73 9.48
C LEU A 46 -28.77 -13.26 9.44
N LEU A 47 -29.00 -12.52 10.53
CA LEU A 47 -28.50 -11.14 10.66
C LEU A 47 -26.98 -11.08 10.61
N TRP A 48 -26.30 -12.04 11.25
CA TRP A 48 -24.85 -12.14 11.22
C TRP A 48 -24.32 -12.43 9.82
N LEU A 49 -24.94 -13.35 9.08
CA LEU A 49 -24.57 -13.68 7.71
C LEU A 49 -24.78 -12.47 6.77
N LEU A 50 -25.91 -11.80 6.90
CA LEU A 50 -26.23 -10.64 6.06
C LEU A 50 -25.30 -9.45 6.38
N GLY A 51 -25.02 -9.24 7.67
CA GLY A 51 -24.11 -8.21 8.13
C GLY A 51 -22.67 -8.47 7.67
N SER A 52 -22.16 -9.69 7.81
CA SER A 52 -20.80 -10.03 7.37
C SER A 52 -20.64 -9.89 5.86
N TRP A 53 -21.64 -10.33 5.09
CA TRP A 53 -21.64 -10.17 3.64
C TRP A 53 -21.67 -8.70 3.22
N LEU A 54 -22.55 -7.90 3.83
CA LEU A 54 -22.65 -6.46 3.54
C LEU A 54 -21.38 -5.70 3.95
N LEU A 55 -20.82 -6.00 5.12
CA LEU A 55 -19.57 -5.41 5.59
C LEU A 55 -18.42 -5.76 4.66
N GLY A 56 -18.29 -7.02 4.24
CA GLY A 56 -17.26 -7.44 3.28
C GLY A 56 -17.43 -6.82 1.89
N ALA A 57 -18.67 -6.50 1.48
CA ALA A 57 -18.93 -5.80 0.22
C ALA A 57 -18.61 -4.30 0.29
N LEU A 58 -18.75 -3.68 1.47
CA LEU A 58 -18.49 -2.24 1.67
C LEU A 58 -17.04 -1.93 2.07
N LEU A 59 -16.38 -2.84 2.80
CA LEU A 59 -14.98 -2.71 3.19
C LEU A 59 -14.08 -3.21 2.07
N VAL A 60 -13.45 -2.27 1.36
CA VAL A 60 -12.41 -2.59 0.38
C VAL A 60 -11.09 -2.80 1.12
N GLU A 61 -10.68 -4.06 1.28
CA GLU A 61 -9.34 -4.40 1.75
C GLU A 61 -8.35 -4.27 0.58
N ALA A 62 -7.64 -3.15 0.51
CA ALA A 62 -6.58 -2.93 -0.45
C ALA A 62 -5.21 -3.15 0.22
N PRO A 63 -4.52 -4.29 -0.05
CA PRO A 63 -3.16 -4.47 0.46
C PRO A 63 -2.26 -3.42 -0.15
N ALA A 64 -1.72 -2.53 0.67
CA ALA A 64 -0.81 -1.49 0.22
C ALA A 64 0.59 -2.08 0.01
N GLN A 65 1.13 -1.94 -1.20
CA GLN A 65 2.53 -2.25 -1.49
C GLN A 65 3.31 -0.96 -1.72
N LEU A 66 4.40 -0.79 -0.96
CA LEU A 66 5.33 0.32 -1.15
C LEU A 66 6.36 -0.05 -2.22
N VAL A 67 6.32 0.63 -3.36
CA VAL A 67 7.31 0.48 -4.43
C VAL A 67 8.24 1.69 -4.37
N LEU A 68 9.51 1.45 -4.06
CA LEU A 68 10.54 2.48 -4.08
C LEU A 68 11.27 2.47 -5.42
N ALA A 69 11.59 3.65 -5.93
CA ALA A 69 12.45 3.77 -7.10
C ALA A 69 13.86 3.29 -6.71
N ASN A 70 14.33 2.22 -7.36
CA ASN A 70 15.69 1.71 -7.20
C ASN A 70 16.47 1.93 -8.51
N THR A 71 17.71 2.40 -8.39
CA THR A 71 18.58 2.62 -9.55
C THR A 71 19.81 1.72 -9.40
N GLU A 72 19.98 0.78 -10.33
CA GLU A 72 21.19 -0.03 -10.39
C GLU A 72 22.30 0.72 -11.13
N LEU A 73 23.43 0.91 -10.45
CA LEU A 73 24.64 1.48 -11.05
C LEU A 73 25.58 0.34 -11.43
N ARG A 74 25.96 0.27 -12.70
CA ARG A 74 26.90 -0.73 -13.24
C ARG A 74 28.12 -0.04 -13.84
N ALA A 75 29.29 -0.66 -13.67
CA ALA A 75 30.49 -0.22 -14.37
C ALA A 75 30.32 -0.46 -15.88
N ARG A 76 30.73 0.52 -16.70
CA ARG A 76 30.63 0.42 -18.16
C ARG A 76 31.63 -0.56 -18.75
N GLU A 77 32.79 -0.67 -18.12
CA GLU A 77 33.90 -1.51 -18.56
C GLU A 77 34.48 -2.28 -17.36
N PRO A 78 35.18 -3.39 -17.61
CA PRO A 78 35.91 -4.12 -16.57
C PRO A 78 36.92 -3.18 -15.89
N ALA A 79 36.82 -3.06 -14.57
CA ALA A 79 37.72 -2.24 -13.78
C ALA A 79 37.87 -2.81 -12.38
N GLN A 80 39.01 -2.57 -11.75
CA GLN A 80 39.28 -2.94 -10.38
C GLN A 80 38.65 -1.90 -9.43
N VAL A 81 37.93 -2.35 -8.41
CA VAL A 81 37.40 -1.46 -7.37
C VAL A 81 38.56 -1.02 -6.47
N GLN A 82 38.92 0.27 -6.51
CA GLN A 82 39.92 0.81 -5.58
C GLN A 82 39.29 1.11 -4.22
N GLN A 83 38.15 1.81 -4.22
CA GLN A 83 37.53 2.28 -2.99
C GLN A 83 36.02 2.48 -3.16
N ILE A 84 35.28 2.11 -2.13
CA ILE A 84 33.87 2.43 -1.95
C ILE A 84 33.78 3.56 -0.92
N LEU A 85 33.17 4.69 -1.30
CA LEU A 85 33.18 5.93 -0.51
C LEU A 85 31.92 6.11 0.35
N VAL A 86 30.94 5.22 0.20
CA VAL A 86 29.65 5.30 0.88
C VAL A 86 29.32 4.00 1.62
N ARG A 87 28.51 4.10 2.66
CA ARG A 87 28.03 2.94 3.43
C ARG A 87 26.60 2.57 3.04
N PRO A 88 26.20 1.30 3.19
CA PRO A 88 24.81 0.89 3.01
C PRO A 88 23.87 1.72 3.90
N GLY A 89 22.79 2.26 3.31
CA GLY A 89 21.81 3.09 4.02
C GLY A 89 22.20 4.57 4.19
N GLU A 90 23.37 4.98 3.71
CA GLU A 90 23.77 6.38 3.67
C GLU A 90 22.95 7.16 2.63
N ARG A 91 22.57 8.39 2.97
CA ARG A 91 21.89 9.29 2.01
C ARG A 91 22.93 9.90 1.10
N VAL A 92 22.66 9.87 -0.20
CA VAL A 92 23.56 10.39 -1.23
C VAL A 92 22.84 11.39 -2.13
N GLU A 93 23.58 12.36 -2.65
CA GLU A 93 23.06 13.37 -3.57
C GLU A 93 23.40 13.05 -5.03
N ALA A 94 22.65 13.65 -5.97
CA ALA A 94 22.93 13.49 -7.39
C ALA A 94 24.32 14.05 -7.74
N GLY A 95 25.15 13.24 -8.39
CA GLY A 95 26.53 13.60 -8.76
C GLY A 95 27.57 13.28 -7.68
N GLN A 96 27.17 12.78 -6.50
CA GLN A 96 28.11 12.32 -5.49
C GLN A 96 28.87 11.08 -5.96
N VAL A 97 30.20 11.09 -5.77
CA VAL A 97 31.06 9.95 -6.13
C VAL A 97 30.88 8.83 -5.11
N LEU A 98 30.35 7.69 -5.57
CA LEU A 98 30.07 6.53 -4.71
C LEU A 98 31.22 5.52 -4.67
N VAL A 99 31.88 5.30 -5.82
CA VAL A 99 32.93 4.28 -6.00
C VAL A 99 34.02 4.84 -6.89
N ARG A 100 35.28 4.53 -6.57
CA ARG A 100 36.45 4.78 -7.42
C ARG A 100 36.91 3.47 -8.03
N LEU A 101 36.99 3.45 -9.35
CA LEU A 101 37.43 2.31 -10.16
C LEU A 101 38.78 2.63 -10.82
N ASP A 102 39.64 1.63 -10.92
CA ASP A 102 40.88 1.67 -11.70
C ASP A 102 40.78 0.75 -12.90
N ASN A 103 41.09 1.26 -14.10
CA ASN A 103 41.22 0.42 -15.27
C ASN A 103 42.70 0.36 -15.72
N PRO A 104 43.39 -0.78 -15.54
CA PRO A 104 44.80 -0.91 -15.93
C PRO A 104 44.98 -0.85 -17.46
N GLU A 105 44.02 -1.32 -18.25
CA GLU A 105 44.07 -1.26 -19.72
C GLU A 105 44.01 0.19 -20.20
N TRP A 106 43.17 1.03 -19.57
CA TRP A 106 43.11 2.46 -19.88
C TRP A 106 44.41 3.16 -19.53
N ARG A 107 45.03 2.82 -18.40
CA ARG A 107 46.36 3.36 -18.03
C ARG A 107 47.42 2.99 -19.07
N ALA A 108 47.44 1.73 -19.52
CA ALA A 108 48.35 1.28 -20.57
C ALA A 108 48.11 2.02 -21.90
N ARG A 109 46.84 2.22 -22.29
CA ARG A 109 46.47 2.94 -23.51
C ARG A 109 46.84 4.41 -23.45
N LEU A 110 46.66 5.07 -22.30
CA LEU A 110 47.10 6.45 -22.10
C LEU A 110 48.62 6.58 -22.21
N ALA A 111 49.39 5.62 -21.67
CA ALA A 111 50.83 5.62 -21.78
C ALA A 111 51.31 5.51 -23.24
N LEU A 112 50.66 4.67 -24.06
CA LEU A 112 50.95 4.56 -25.49
C LEU A 112 50.65 5.84 -26.27
N LEU A 113 49.60 6.57 -25.89
CA LEU A 113 49.24 7.85 -26.52
C LEU A 113 50.11 9.02 -26.05
N ALA A 114 50.75 8.88 -24.89
CA ALA A 114 51.65 9.87 -24.32
C ALA A 114 53.08 9.78 -24.87
N GLU A 115 53.35 8.88 -25.82
CA GLU A 115 54.61 8.85 -26.56
C GLU A 115 54.88 10.25 -27.12
N PRO A 116 56.01 10.89 -26.76
CA PRO A 116 56.28 12.27 -27.15
C PRO A 116 56.37 12.35 -28.67
N GLU A 117 55.78 13.40 -29.23
CA GLU A 117 56.00 13.84 -30.60
C GLU A 117 57.52 13.96 -30.85
N ALA A 118 58.11 12.89 -31.41
CA ALA A 118 59.52 12.87 -31.76
C ALA A 118 59.73 13.94 -32.85
N PRO A 119 60.69 14.87 -32.69
CA PRO A 119 60.87 15.96 -33.63
C PRO A 119 61.17 15.38 -35.00
N VAL A 120 60.32 15.70 -35.97
CA VAL A 120 60.57 15.44 -37.38
C VAL A 120 61.88 16.13 -37.72
N ALA A 121 62.95 15.34 -37.84
CA ALA A 121 64.25 15.83 -38.28
C ALA A 121 64.08 16.37 -39.70
N THR A 122 63.99 17.70 -39.82
CA THR A 122 64.10 18.41 -41.09
C THR A 122 65.45 18.01 -41.71
N PRO A 123 65.50 17.37 -42.89
CA PRO A 123 66.77 17.02 -43.49
C PRO A 123 67.54 18.30 -43.83
N ASP A 124 68.76 18.33 -43.31
CA ASP A 124 69.74 19.40 -43.44
C ASP A 124 70.04 19.68 -44.92
N SER A 125 69.56 20.82 -45.43
CA SER A 125 69.80 21.28 -46.81
C SER A 125 71.14 22.02 -46.95
N ALA A 126 72.03 21.93 -45.97
CA ALA A 126 73.34 22.59 -46.00
C ALA A 126 74.45 21.84 -46.75
N ALA A 127 74.23 20.61 -47.25
CA ALA A 127 75.31 19.79 -47.83
C ALA A 127 75.58 19.99 -49.34
N LEU A 128 74.91 20.94 -50.03
CA LEU A 128 75.02 21.10 -51.49
C LEU A 128 75.66 22.42 -51.98
N SER A 129 76.21 23.27 -51.11
CA SER A 129 76.86 24.54 -51.53
C SER A 129 78.39 24.51 -51.63
N GLY A 130 79.01 23.32 -51.69
CA GLY A 130 80.47 23.17 -51.62
C GLY A 130 81.04 22.32 -52.76
N ARG A 131 80.92 22.77 -54.01
CA ARG A 131 81.74 22.27 -55.13
C ARG A 131 81.73 23.26 -56.29
N GLU A 132 82.52 24.32 -56.13
CA GLU A 132 83.16 25.05 -57.25
C GLU A 132 84.60 24.55 -57.40
#